data_AF-A0A3N5NCX3-F1
#
_entry.id   AF-A0A3N5NCX3-F1
#
_cell.length_a   1.000
_cell.length_b   1.000
_cell.length_c   1.000
_cell.angle_alpha   90.00
_cell.angle_beta   90.00
_cell.angle_gamma   90.00
#
_symmetry.space_group_name_H-M   'P 1'
#
loop_
_entity.id
_entity.type
_entity.pdbx_description
1 polymer ?
#
loop_
_entity_poly.entity_id
_entity_poly.type
_entity_poly.pdbx_seq_one_letter_code
_entity_poly.pdbx_strand_id
1 'polypeptide(L)'
;MTRTLLLVVLLAAFAGGAFAHEVRPAYLELRQTGPDTYDALWKVPGQGENLRLGLYVEFSAGCTNVTQPRGSMANHAFTDRWTVTCAGGLTGGTIHIAGLTAT
;
A
#
# COMPACT_ATOMS: atom_id res chain seq x y z
N MET A 1 50.21 17.47 -7.52
CA MET A 1 49.53 16.19 -7.25
C MET A 1 48.88 16.18 -5.87
N THR A 2 49.61 16.50 -4.79
CA THR A 2 49.09 16.47 -3.40
C THR A 2 47.93 17.44 -3.11
N ARG A 3 47.99 18.68 -3.63
CA ARG A 3 46.92 19.69 -3.44
C ARG A 3 45.62 19.30 -4.15
N THR A 4 45.72 18.72 -5.35
CA THR A 4 44.59 18.22 -6.11
C THR A 4 43.92 17.05 -5.38
N LEU A 5 44.72 16.15 -4.79
CA LEU A 5 44.21 15.03 -3.99
C LEU A 5 43.43 15.52 -2.76
N LEU A 6 43.96 16.52 -2.05
CA LEU A 6 43.29 17.13 -0.90
C LEU A 6 41.95 17.79 -1.28
N LEU A 7 41.90 18.48 -2.42
CA LEU A 7 40.67 19.07 -2.94
C LEU A 7 39.61 18.01 -3.28
N VAL A 8 40.01 16.90 -3.89
CA VAL A 8 39.10 15.78 -4.21
C VAL A 8 38.57 15.13 -2.94
N VAL A 9 39.42 14.89 -1.94
CA VAL A 9 39.00 14.33 -0.64
C VAL A 9 38.04 15.27 0.09
N LEU A 10 38.31 16.58 0.07
CA LEU A 10 37.43 17.58 0.66
C LEU A 10 36.05 17.57 -0.03
N LEU A 11 36.01 17.60 -1.37
CA LEU A 11 34.75 17.55 -2.13
C LEU A 11 33.95 16.27 -1.87
N ALA A 12 34.61 15.12 -1.76
CA ALA A 12 33.96 13.85 -1.44
C ALA A 12 33.38 13.85 -0.01
N ALA A 13 34.04 14.49 0.95
CA ALA A 13 33.54 14.62 2.32
C ALA A 13 32.31 15.54 2.44
N PHE A 14 32.14 16.48 1.50
CA PHE A 14 30.99 17.38 1.43
C PHE A 14 29.86 16.91 0.50
N ALA A 15 30.05 15.78 -0.20
CA ALA A 15 28.98 15.16 -0.97
C ALA A 15 27.97 14.51 -0.02
N GLY A 16 26.94 15.27 0.37
CA GLY A 16 25.81 14.75 1.15
C GLY A 16 25.06 13.66 0.38
N GLY A 17 24.54 12.66 1.10
CA GLY A 17 23.68 11.63 0.51
C GLY A 17 22.37 12.24 0.02
N ALA A 18 22.07 12.07 -1.26
CA ALA A 18 20.75 12.39 -1.80
C ALA A 18 19.80 11.23 -1.47
N PHE A 19 18.89 11.44 -0.52
CA PHE A 19 17.80 10.50 -0.28
C PHE A 19 16.67 10.80 -1.28
N ALA A 20 16.40 9.86 -2.18
CA ALA A 20 15.18 9.91 -2.97
C ALA A 20 13.98 9.85 -2.01
N HIS A 21 12.99 10.72 -2.20
CA HIS A 21 11.73 10.60 -1.46
C HIS A 21 11.11 9.26 -1.82
N GLU A 22 10.97 8.40 -0.82
CA GLU A 22 10.23 7.16 -0.99
C GLU A 22 8.74 7.46 -1.13
N VAL A 23 8.13 6.94 -2.19
CA VAL A 23 6.67 6.97 -2.34
C VAL A 23 6.15 5.63 -1.85
N ARG A 24 5.24 5.67 -0.87
CA ARG A 24 4.59 4.48 -0.30
C ARG A 24 3.08 4.57 -0.60
N PRO A 25 2.62 4.20 -1.81
CA PRO A 25 1.21 4.29 -2.14
C PRO A 25 0.41 3.20 -1.43
N ALA A 26 -0.87 3.46 -1.22
CA ALA A 26 -1.83 2.40 -0.96
C ALA A 26 -2.14 1.64 -2.27
N TYR A 27 -2.40 0.34 -2.18
CA TYR A 27 -2.63 -0.53 -3.34
C TYR A 27 -3.74 -1.55 -3.05
N LEU A 28 -4.75 -1.56 -3.92
CA LEU A 28 -5.82 -2.56 -3.93
C LEU A 28 -5.62 -3.49 -5.14
N GLU A 29 -5.58 -4.78 -4.88
CA GLU A 29 -5.66 -5.83 -5.89
C GLU A 29 -6.97 -6.60 -5.71
N LEU A 30 -7.62 -6.90 -6.84
CA LEU A 30 -8.79 -7.76 -6.90
C LEU A 30 -8.57 -8.79 -8.00
N ARG A 31 -8.61 -10.06 -7.62
CA ARG A 31 -8.52 -11.18 -8.56
C ARG A 31 -9.81 -11.95 -8.54
N GLN A 32 -10.53 -11.95 -9.67
CA GLN A 32 -11.74 -12.73 -9.82
C GLN A 32 -11.40 -14.23 -9.84
N THR A 33 -12.01 -15.00 -8.94
CA THR A 33 -11.82 -16.45 -8.79
C THR A 33 -13.09 -17.24 -9.09
N GLY A 34 -14.23 -16.57 -9.19
CA GLY A 34 -15.51 -17.11 -9.66
C GLY A 34 -16.40 -16.00 -10.23
N PRO A 35 -17.63 -16.29 -10.68
CA PRO A 35 -18.51 -15.28 -11.28
C PRO A 35 -18.69 -14.04 -10.39
N ASP A 36 -18.90 -14.27 -9.09
CA ASP A 36 -19.21 -13.26 -8.10
C ASP A 36 -18.19 -13.25 -6.93
N THR A 37 -17.03 -13.90 -7.10
CA THR A 37 -16.06 -14.12 -6.02
C THR A 37 -14.69 -13.58 -6.39
N TYR A 38 -14.08 -12.87 -5.43
CA TYR A 38 -12.82 -12.17 -5.63
C TYR A 38 -11.89 -12.39 -4.44
N ASP A 39 -10.63 -12.67 -4.73
CA ASP A 39 -9.55 -12.52 -3.76
C ASP A 39 -9.11 -11.06 -3.75
N ALA A 40 -9.13 -10.45 -2.56
CA ALA A 40 -8.72 -9.07 -2.33
C ALA A 40 -7.37 -9.03 -1.59
N LEU A 41 -6.50 -8.12 -2.01
CA LEU A 41 -5.36 -7.65 -1.24
C LEU A 41 -5.45 -6.14 -1.08
N TRP A 42 -5.29 -5.67 0.14
CA TRP A 42 -5.19 -4.26 0.47
C TRP A 42 -3.89 -3.97 1.18
N LYS A 43 -3.07 -3.12 0.59
CA LYS A 43 -1.77 -2.72 1.12
C LYS A 43 -1.78 -1.23 1.42
N VAL A 44 -1.38 -0.85 2.64
CA VAL A 44 -1.24 0.55 3.05
C VAL A 44 0.10 0.78 3.75
N PRO A 45 0.63 2.01 3.75
CA PRO A 45 1.80 2.34 4.56
C PRO A 45 1.60 2.01 6.03
N GLY A 46 2.63 1.49 6.69
CA GLY A 46 2.63 1.22 8.11
C GLY A 46 3.98 1.41 8.77
N GLN A 47 3.97 1.53 10.09
CA GLN A 47 5.13 1.67 10.96
C GLN A 47 4.96 0.71 12.15
N GLY A 48 5.67 -0.43 12.09
CA GLY A 48 5.48 -1.51 13.08
C GLY A 48 4.09 -2.17 12.98
N GLU A 49 3.76 -3.00 13.96
CA GLU A 49 2.55 -3.84 13.93
C GLU A 49 1.25 -3.07 14.18
N ASN A 50 1.31 -1.93 14.86
CA ASN A 50 0.12 -1.24 15.39
C ASN A 50 -0.19 0.11 14.73
N LEU A 51 0.71 0.63 13.89
CA LEU A 51 0.50 1.92 13.22
C LEU A 51 0.42 1.69 11.71
N ARG A 52 -0.76 1.92 11.14
CA ARG A 52 -0.98 1.91 9.69
C ARG A 52 -1.79 3.13 9.27
N LEU A 53 -1.65 3.53 8.02
CA LEU A 53 -2.48 4.58 7.44
C LEU A 53 -3.96 4.15 7.47
N GLY A 54 -4.83 5.01 8.00
CA GLY A 54 -6.26 4.75 8.20
C GLY A 54 -7.08 4.80 6.92
N LEU A 55 -6.70 4.00 5.92
CA LEU A 55 -7.45 3.81 4.69
C LEU A 55 -8.08 2.42 4.65
N TYR A 56 -9.35 2.35 4.27
CA TYR A 56 -10.13 1.11 4.29
C TYR A 56 -10.87 0.91 2.96
N VAL A 57 -10.91 -0.34 2.48
CA VAL A 57 -11.65 -0.70 1.28
C VAL A 57 -13.11 -0.95 1.65
N GLU A 58 -14.01 -0.23 1.02
CA GLU A 58 -15.45 -0.38 1.14
C GLU A 58 -16.01 -0.78 -0.23
N PHE A 59 -16.48 -2.04 -0.31
CA PHE A 59 -17.14 -2.53 -1.51
C PHE A 59 -18.58 -2.00 -1.61
N SER A 60 -19.13 -2.02 -2.82
CA SER A 60 -20.52 -1.66 -3.08
C SER A 60 -21.51 -2.52 -2.28
N ALA A 61 -22.74 -2.02 -2.16
CA ALA A 61 -23.84 -2.81 -1.60
C ALA A 61 -23.98 -4.16 -2.32
N GLY A 62 -24.28 -5.22 -1.57
CA GLY A 62 -24.36 -6.59 -2.10
C GLY A 62 -23.04 -7.38 -2.02
N CYS A 63 -21.96 -6.77 -1.54
CA CYS A 63 -20.71 -7.46 -1.24
C CYS A 63 -20.63 -7.92 0.23
N THR A 64 -20.08 -9.12 0.45
CA THR A 64 -19.85 -9.70 1.78
C THR A 64 -18.51 -10.41 1.86
N ASN A 65 -17.84 -10.28 3.00
CA ASN A 65 -16.58 -10.98 3.24
C ASN A 65 -16.86 -12.46 3.51
N VAL A 66 -16.33 -13.32 2.63
CA VAL A 66 -16.40 -14.78 2.77
C VAL A 66 -15.40 -15.25 3.83
N THR A 67 -14.24 -14.60 3.88
CA THR A 67 -13.22 -14.84 4.92
C THR A 67 -12.99 -13.58 5.73
N GLN A 68 -12.63 -13.73 7.00
CA GLN A 68 -12.16 -12.58 7.78
C GLN A 68 -10.85 -12.02 7.18
N PRO A 69 -10.69 -10.68 7.12
CA PRO A 69 -9.42 -10.06 6.76
C PRO A 69 -8.28 -10.54 7.63
N ARG A 70 -7.24 -11.07 6.98
CA ARG A 70 -5.99 -11.45 7.63
C ARG A 70 -4.92 -10.41 7.35
N GLY A 71 -4.58 -9.65 8.39
CA GLY A 71 -3.52 -8.66 8.37
C GLY A 71 -2.12 -9.27 8.50
N SER A 72 -1.13 -8.61 7.90
CA SER A 72 0.30 -8.89 8.06
C SER A 72 1.10 -7.61 7.83
N MET A 73 2.27 -7.50 8.47
CA MET A 73 3.17 -6.36 8.30
C MET A 73 4.49 -6.80 7.67
N ALA A 74 4.89 -6.16 6.58
CA ALA A 74 6.17 -6.42 5.93
C ALA A 74 6.61 -5.20 5.11
N ASN A 75 7.93 -4.92 5.07
CA ASN A 75 8.51 -3.86 4.23
C ASN A 75 7.80 -2.51 4.39
N HIS A 76 7.53 -2.10 5.63
CA HIS A 76 6.82 -0.86 5.96
C HIS A 76 5.41 -0.74 5.37
N ALA A 77 4.75 -1.87 5.10
CA ALA A 77 3.39 -1.91 4.62
C ALA A 77 2.56 -2.94 5.37
N PHE A 78 1.38 -2.49 5.80
CA PHE A 78 0.37 -3.36 6.37
C PHE A 78 -0.48 -3.90 5.21
N THR A 79 -0.66 -5.22 5.17
CA THR A 79 -1.41 -5.91 4.12
C THR A 79 -2.53 -6.74 4.71
N ASP A 80 -3.76 -6.47 4.28
CA ASP A 80 -4.92 -7.32 4.51
C ASP A 80 -5.18 -8.20 3.29
N ARG A 81 -5.50 -9.48 3.51
CA ARG A 81 -5.99 -10.39 2.48
C ARG A 81 -7.29 -11.06 2.92
N TRP A 82 -8.26 -11.13 2.00
CA TRP A 82 -9.53 -11.81 2.22
C TRP A 82 -10.19 -12.17 0.90
N THR A 83 -11.20 -13.03 0.97
CA THR A 83 -12.12 -13.31 -0.12
C THR A 83 -13.42 -12.57 0.12
N VAL A 84 -13.94 -11.92 -0.92
CA VAL A 84 -15.23 -11.23 -0.93
C VAL A 84 -16.11 -11.84 -2.02
N THR A 85 -17.41 -11.91 -1.75
CA THR A 85 -18.42 -12.22 -2.76
C THR A 85 -19.36 -11.05 -2.95
N CYS A 86 -19.68 -10.72 -4.19
CA CYS A 86 -20.53 -9.59 -4.57
C CYS A 86 -21.65 -10.08 -5.48
N ALA A 87 -22.89 -9.97 -5.03
CA ALA A 87 -24.05 -10.42 -5.81
C ALA A 87 -24.12 -9.68 -7.16
N GLY A 88 -24.04 -10.42 -8.26
CA GLY A 88 -24.03 -9.85 -9.61
C GLY A 88 -22.67 -9.28 -10.05
N GLY A 89 -21.60 -9.56 -9.29
CA GLY A 89 -20.24 -9.13 -9.57
C GLY A 89 -19.95 -7.67 -9.20
N LEU A 90 -18.75 -7.21 -9.55
CA LEU A 90 -18.29 -5.83 -9.28
C LEU A 90 -18.55 -4.85 -10.42
N THR A 91 -19.00 -5.31 -11.58
CA THR A 91 -19.17 -4.48 -12.77
C THR A 91 -20.21 -3.39 -12.54
N GLY A 92 -19.84 -2.14 -12.83
CA GLY A 92 -20.72 -0.98 -12.60
C GLY A 92 -20.85 -0.58 -11.12
N GLY A 93 -20.28 -1.35 -10.20
CA GLY A 93 -20.19 -1.00 -8.79
C GLY A 93 -19.11 0.05 -8.53
N THR A 94 -19.23 0.76 -7.41
CA THR A 94 -18.20 1.68 -6.91
C THR A 94 -17.51 1.04 -5.71
N ILE A 95 -16.18 1.09 -5.70
CA ILE A 95 -15.36 0.73 -4.54
C ILE A 95 -14.89 2.05 -3.92
N HIS A 96 -15.30 2.30 -2.69
CA HIS A 96 -14.88 3.47 -1.95
C HIS A 96 -13.63 3.13 -1.12
N ILE A 97 -12.68 4.06 -1.06
CA ILE A 97 -11.57 3.97 -0.11
C ILE A 97 -11.83 5.02 0.97
N ALA A 98 -12.37 4.57 2.09
CA ALA A 98 -12.64 5.44 3.22
C ALA A 98 -11.33 5.99 3.80
N GLY A 99 -11.35 7.25 4.25
CA GLY A 99 -10.19 7.95 4.78
C GLY A 99 -9.37 8.73 3.74
N LEU A 100 -9.72 8.66 2.45
CA LEU A 100 -9.04 9.44 1.38
C LEU A 100 -9.22 10.96 1.53
N THR A 101 -10.35 11.43 2.04
CA THR A 101 -10.72 12.86 2.11
C THR A 101 -9.98 13.67 3.17
N ALA A 102 -9.01 13.07 3.87
CA ALA A 102 -8.26 13.71 4.94
C ALA A 102 -7.14 14.66 4.46
N THR A 103 -7.13 15.04 3.19
CA THR A 103 -6.08 15.87 2.57
C THR A 103 -6.54 17.30 2.33
#